data_AF-A0A225VML7-F1
#
_entry.id   AF-A0A225VML7-F1
#
_cell.length_a   1.000
_cell.length_b   1.000
_cell.length_c   1.000
_cell.angle_alpha   90.00
_cell.angle_beta   90.00
_cell.angle_gamma   90.00
#
_symmetry.space_group_name_H-M   'P 1'
#
loop_
_entity.id
_entity.type
_entity.pdbx_description
1 polymer ?
#
loop_
_entity_poly.entity_id
_entity_poly.type
_entity_poly.pdbx_seq_one_letter_code
_entity_poly.pdbx_strand_id
1 'polypeptide(L)'
;MEQDARNDMRNLVAFWVLGFINNIGYVIMIAGAQEIAEGGVGLVYFFDIFPALFVKLSGPYWFQLVSYRQRTIMGAIWMLLSFLVVAKGKHSLWLELLGVAFSGLQSGMMEASYLAMASFYSSPIIHKMLMQ
;
A
#
# COMPACT_ATOMS: atom_id res chain seq x y z
N MET A 1 9.65 1.42 31.98
CA MET A 1 9.02 0.08 31.88
C MET A 1 7.58 0.15 31.38
N GLU A 2 6.60 0.72 32.11
CA GLU A 2 5.21 0.80 31.61
C GLU A 2 5.05 1.76 30.42
N GLN A 3 5.76 2.89 30.45
CA GLN A 3 5.75 3.89 29.36
C GLN A 3 6.38 3.35 28.06
N ASP A 4 7.39 2.48 28.16
CA ASP A 4 8.04 1.85 27.00
C ASP A 4 7.09 0.84 26.34
N ALA A 5 6.44 -0.02 27.13
CA ALA A 5 5.45 -0.98 26.64
C ALA A 5 4.23 -0.28 25.99
N ARG A 6 3.81 0.87 26.53
CA ARG A 6 2.73 1.68 25.95
C ARG A 6 3.11 2.29 24.61
N ASN A 7 4.35 2.78 24.48
CA ASN A 7 4.85 3.33 23.22
C ASN A 7 5.01 2.25 22.15
N ASP A 8 5.49 1.07 22.52
CA ASP A 8 5.63 -0.07 21.61
C ASP A 8 4.28 -0.57 21.12
N MET A 9 3.30 -0.71 22.03
CA MET A 9 1.92 -1.07 21.65
C MET A 9 1.32 -0.02 20.70
N ARG A 10 1.54 1.27 20.97
CA ARG A 10 1.08 2.35 20.09
C ARG A 10 1.72 2.26 18.71
N ASN A 11 3.02 2.01 18.63
CA ASN A 11 3.73 1.88 17.35
C ASN A 11 3.25 0.63 16.60
N LEU A 12 3.08 -0.50 17.29
CA LEU A 12 2.55 -1.73 16.71
C LEU A 12 1.16 -1.52 16.11
N VAL A 13 0.24 -0.92 16.87
CA VAL A 13 -1.10 -0.59 16.39
C VAL A 13 -1.02 0.39 15.21
N ALA A 14 -0.13 1.39 15.24
CA ALA A 14 0.05 2.32 14.14
C ALA A 14 0.53 1.63 12.86
N PHE A 15 1.55 0.76 12.92
CA PHE A 15 2.02 0.00 11.77
C PHE A 15 0.97 -0.98 11.25
N TRP A 16 0.22 -1.61 12.16
CA TRP A 16 -0.87 -2.50 11.80
C TRP A 16 -1.96 -1.75 11.03
N VAL A 17 -2.42 -0.59 11.53
CA VAL A 17 -3.43 0.23 10.86
C VAL A 17 -2.92 0.76 9.51
N LEU A 18 -1.69 1.25 9.44
CA LEU A 18 -1.10 1.77 8.21
C LEU A 18 -0.97 0.69 7.13
N GLY A 19 -0.49 -0.50 7.51
CA GLY A 19 -0.41 -1.64 6.61
C GLY A 19 -1.79 -2.12 6.16
N PHE A 20 -2.77 -2.14 7.08
CA PHE A 20 -4.13 -2.56 6.80
C PHE A 20 -4.83 -1.63 5.81
N ILE A 21 -4.76 -0.31 6.01
CA ILE A 21 -5.37 0.68 5.10
C ILE A 21 -4.79 0.56 3.69
N ASN A 22 -3.47 0.36 3.57
CA ASN A 22 -2.84 0.19 2.27
C ASN A 22 -3.30 -1.08 1.54
N ASN A 23 -3.41 -2.19 2.28
CA ASN A 23 -3.82 -3.48 1.72
C ASN A 23 -5.32 -3.54 1.39
N ILE A 24 -6.19 -2.88 2.18
CA ILE A 24 -7.62 -2.82 1.87
C ILE A 24 -7.85 -2.21 0.49
N GLY A 25 -7.14 -1.13 0.16
CA GLY A 25 -7.34 -0.45 -1.11
C GLY A 25 -7.10 -1.38 -2.30
N TYR A 26 -6.00 -2.12 -2.21
CA TYR A 26 -5.64 -3.19 -3.15
C TYR A 26 -6.72 -4.28 -3.22
N VAL A 27 -7.15 -4.82 -2.08
CA VAL A 27 -8.14 -5.92 -2.02
C VAL A 27 -9.48 -5.50 -2.64
N ILE A 28 -9.92 -4.25 -2.41
CA ILE A 28 -11.16 -3.73 -2.99
C ILE A 28 -11.08 -3.69 -4.52
N MET A 29 -9.95 -3.25 -5.09
CA MET A 29 -9.78 -3.19 -6.55
C MET A 29 -9.80 -4.57 -7.19
N ILE A 30 -9.11 -5.55 -6.59
CA ILE A 30 -9.12 -6.92 -7.14
C ILE A 30 -10.46 -7.62 -6.93
N ALA A 31 -11.21 -7.31 -5.86
CA ALA A 31 -12.54 -7.86 -5.63
C ALA A 31 -13.55 -7.38 -6.69
N GLY A 32 -13.41 -6.13 -7.14
CA GLY A 32 -14.19 -5.58 -8.25
C GLY A 32 -13.71 -5.98 -9.64
N ALA A 33 -12.64 -6.79 -9.76
CA ALA A 33 -12.04 -7.10 -11.06
C ALA A 33 -12.99 -7.84 -12.02
N GLN A 34 -13.91 -8.65 -11.48
CA GLN A 34 -14.94 -9.32 -12.29
C GLN A 34 -15.96 -8.32 -12.84
N GLU A 35 -16.28 -7.24 -12.12
CA GLU A 35 -17.18 -6.18 -12.59
C GLU A 35 -16.50 -5.28 -13.64
N ILE A 36 -15.18 -5.09 -13.53
CA ILE A 36 -14.38 -4.30 -14.48
C ILE A 36 -14.18 -5.04 -15.81
N ALA A 37 -13.86 -6.34 -15.74
CA ALA A 37 -13.56 -7.14 -16.93
C ALA A 37 -14.01 -8.60 -16.75
N GLU A 38 -15.29 -8.87 -17.01
CA GLU A 38 -15.92 -10.20 -16.85
C GLU A 38 -15.20 -11.34 -17.60
N GLY A 39 -14.60 -11.05 -18.77
CA GLY A 39 -13.83 -12.02 -19.56
C GLY A 39 -12.31 -11.91 -19.42
N GLY A 40 -11.82 -11.00 -18.57
CA GLY A 40 -10.44 -10.53 -18.60
C GLY A 40 -9.87 -10.18 -17.22
N VAL A 41 -10.31 -10.84 -16.15
CA VAL A 41 -9.86 -10.56 -14.77
C VAL A 41 -8.32 -10.60 -14.65
N GLY A 42 -7.66 -11.47 -15.42
CA GLY A 42 -6.20 -11.54 -15.50
C GLY A 42 -5.52 -10.25 -15.98
N LEU A 43 -6.17 -9.48 -16.88
CA LEU A 43 -5.68 -8.16 -17.29
C LEU A 43 -5.72 -7.18 -16.12
N VAL A 44 -6.78 -7.18 -15.31
CA VAL A 44 -6.88 -6.32 -14.13
C VAL A 44 -5.74 -6.60 -13.15
N TYR A 45 -5.48 -7.88 -12.85
CA TYR A 45 -4.33 -8.28 -12.03
C TYR A 45 -2.99 -7.87 -12.64
N PHE A 46 -2.83 -8.05 -13.95
CA PHE A 46 -1.61 -7.66 -14.63
C PHE A 46 -1.35 -6.14 -14.50
N PHE A 47 -2.38 -5.33 -14.77
CA PHE A 47 -2.29 -3.88 -14.66
C PHE A 47 -2.09 -3.40 -13.22
N ASP A 48 -2.55 -4.15 -12.22
CA ASP A 48 -2.30 -3.81 -10.82
C ASP A 48 -0.87 -4.19 -10.37
N ILE A 49 -0.42 -5.41 -10.69
CA ILE A 49 0.88 -5.92 -10.23
C ILE A 49 2.05 -5.27 -10.98
N PHE A 50 1.93 -5.06 -12.28
CA PHE A 50 3.04 -4.59 -13.11
C PHE A 50 3.61 -3.21 -12.67
N PRO A 51 2.78 -2.18 -12.41
CA PRO A 51 3.25 -0.90 -11.88
C PRO A 51 3.83 -1.02 -10.46
N ALA A 52 3.25 -1.88 -9.63
CA ALA A 52 3.76 -2.13 -8.28
C ALA A 52 5.18 -2.71 -8.33
N LEU A 53 5.43 -3.66 -9.23
CA LEU A 53 6.76 -4.22 -9.46
C LEU A 53 7.74 -3.16 -9.95
N PHE A 54 7.34 -2.32 -10.91
CA PHE A 54 8.18 -1.24 -11.41
C PHE A 54 8.62 -0.27 -10.31
N VAL A 55 7.69 0.09 -9.41
CA VAL A 55 8.00 0.92 -8.23
C VAL A 55 8.95 0.20 -7.27
N LYS A 56 8.72 -1.08 -6.98
CA LYS A 56 9.58 -1.84 -6.07
C LYS A 56 11.01 -1.98 -6.64
N LEU A 57 11.14 -2.18 -7.95
CA LEU A 57 12.44 -2.24 -8.64
C LEU A 57 13.15 -0.89 -8.69
N SER A 58 12.41 0.19 -8.94
CA SER A 58 12.97 1.55 -8.97
C SER A 58 13.18 2.14 -7.56
N GLY A 59 12.54 1.56 -6.55
CA GLY A 59 12.53 2.05 -5.17
C GLY A 59 13.90 2.45 -4.62
N PRO A 60 14.96 1.62 -4.74
CA PRO A 60 16.29 1.96 -4.23
C PRO A 60 16.85 3.31 -4.73
N TYR A 61 16.46 3.76 -5.92
CA TYR A 61 17.02 4.96 -6.54
C TYR A 61 16.41 6.27 -6.02
N TRP A 62 15.14 6.27 -5.60
CA TRP A 62 14.42 7.49 -5.21
C TRP A 62 13.84 7.42 -3.81
N PHE A 63 13.80 6.24 -3.18
CA PHE A 63 13.30 6.07 -1.82
C PHE A 63 14.18 6.74 -0.74
N GLN A 64 15.33 7.28 -1.09
CA GLN A 64 16.16 8.03 -0.14
C GLN A 64 15.90 9.54 -0.20
N LEU A 65 15.26 10.04 -1.27
CA LEU A 65 15.13 11.48 -1.54
C LEU A 65 13.87 12.11 -0.94
N VAL A 66 12.85 11.31 -0.62
CA VAL A 66 11.54 11.81 -0.16
C VAL A 66 11.26 11.37 1.28
N SER A 67 10.74 12.25 2.14
CA SER A 67 10.44 11.89 3.54
C SER A 67 9.28 10.89 3.66
N TYR A 68 9.37 9.94 4.60
CA TYR A 68 8.34 8.93 4.86
C TYR A 68 6.93 9.51 5.11
N ARG A 69 6.84 10.61 5.86
CA ARG A 69 5.57 11.30 6.14
C ARG A 69 4.93 11.86 4.87
N GLN A 70 5.74 12.47 4.00
CA GLN A 70 5.26 13.04 2.74
C GLN A 70 4.80 11.94 1.79
N ARG A 71 5.55 10.84 1.67
CA ARG A 71 5.13 9.68 0.87
C ARG A 71 3.78 9.13 1.32
N THR A 72 3.58 9.03 2.63
CA THR A 72 2.33 8.51 3.19
C THR A 72 1.13 9.38 2.83
N ILE A 73 1.27 10.70 2.96
CA ILE A 73 0.18 11.63 2.61
C ILE A 73 -0.05 11.63 1.10
N MET A 74 1.01 11.70 0.30
CA MET A 74 0.91 11.66 -1.17
C MET A 74 0.29 10.35 -1.64
N GLY A 75 0.69 9.22 -1.06
CA GLY A 75 0.11 7.91 -1.35
C GLY A 75 -1.36 7.82 -0.98
N ALA A 76 -1.78 8.35 0.17
CA ALA A 76 -3.20 8.38 0.55
C ALA A 76 -4.05 9.22 -0.42
N ILE A 77 -3.54 10.39 -0.83
CA ILE A 77 -4.21 11.23 -1.85
C ILE A 77 -4.27 10.50 -3.20
N TRP A 78 -3.18 9.85 -3.60
CA TRP A 78 -3.11 9.11 -4.86
C TRP A 78 -4.07 7.91 -4.88
N MET A 79 -4.20 7.20 -3.75
CA MET A 79 -5.18 6.12 -3.56
C MET A 79 -6.61 6.64 -3.67
N LEU A 80 -6.90 7.80 -3.08
CA LEU A 80 -8.23 8.41 -3.21
C LEU A 80 -8.54 8.73 -4.69
N LEU A 81 -7.57 9.30 -5.39
CA LEU A 81 -7.70 9.64 -6.80
C LEU A 81 -7.88 8.40 -7.67
N SER A 82 -7.17 7.29 -7.40
CA SER A 82 -7.34 6.05 -8.16
C SER A 82 -8.77 5.51 -8.05
N PHE A 83 -9.34 5.47 -6.83
CA PHE A 83 -10.74 5.08 -6.63
C PHE A 83 -11.71 5.99 -7.35
N LEU A 84 -11.49 7.30 -7.34
CA LEU A 84 -12.34 8.25 -8.05
C LEU A 84 -12.27 8.06 -9.57
N VAL A 85 -11.09 7.75 -10.11
CA VAL A 85 -10.90 7.45 -11.53
C VAL A 85 -11.64 6.17 -11.93
N VAL A 86 -11.50 5.09 -11.16
CA VAL A 86 -12.24 3.83 -11.42
C VAL A 86 -13.75 4.06 -11.32
N ALA A 87 -14.21 4.73 -10.26
CA ALA A 87 -15.64 4.95 -10.05
C ALA A 87 -16.31 5.80 -11.15
N LYS A 88 -15.59 6.79 -11.71
CA LYS A 88 -16.06 7.59 -12.85
C LYS A 88 -15.82 6.91 -14.20
N GLY A 89 -14.96 5.90 -14.24
CA GLY A 89 -14.49 5.20 -15.43
C GLY A 89 -15.44 4.15 -16.00
N LYS A 90 -16.62 3.91 -15.40
CA LYS A 90 -17.58 2.86 -15.79
C LYS A 90 -17.96 2.77 -17.28
N HIS A 91 -17.77 3.85 -18.04
CA HIS A 91 -18.04 3.87 -19.47
C HIS A 91 -16.84 3.46 -20.34
N SER A 92 -15.64 3.30 -19.77
CA SER A 92 -14.41 2.99 -20.48
C SER A 92 -13.48 2.11 -19.66
N LEU A 93 -13.31 0.87 -20.12
CA LEU A 93 -12.41 -0.13 -19.53
C LEU A 93 -10.97 0.38 -19.37
N TRP A 94 -10.48 1.21 -20.28
CA TRP A 94 -9.14 1.79 -20.18
C TRP A 94 -8.97 2.76 -19.02
N LEU A 95 -10.03 3.51 -18.65
CA LEU A 95 -9.99 4.41 -17.49
C LEU A 95 -10.01 3.62 -16.18
N GLU A 96 -10.78 2.54 -16.12
CA GLU A 96 -10.79 1.64 -14.96
C GLU A 96 -9.44 0.93 -14.79
N LEU A 97 -8.87 0.37 -15.86
CA LEU A 97 -7.54 -0.25 -15.82
C LEU A 97 -6.44 0.74 -15.43
N LEU A 98 -6.54 1.99 -15.86
CA LEU A 98 -5.60 3.04 -15.48
C LEU A 98 -5.73 3.41 -13.99
N GLY A 99 -6.96 3.47 -13.47
CA GLY A 99 -7.20 3.64 -12.03
C GLY A 99 -6.66 2.47 -11.22
N VAL A 100 -6.85 1.23 -11.68
CA VAL A 100 -6.26 0.02 -11.08
C VAL A 100 -4.73 0.08 -11.11
N ALA A 101 -4.14 0.46 -12.23
CA ALA A 101 -2.69 0.60 -12.35
C ALA A 101 -2.10 1.62 -11.37
N PHE A 102 -2.79 2.74 -11.16
CA PHE A 102 -2.39 3.71 -10.14
C PHE A 102 -2.57 3.22 -8.71
N SER A 103 -3.59 2.42 -8.44
CA SER A 103 -3.77 1.74 -7.16
C SER A 103 -2.60 0.80 -6.86
N GLY A 104 -2.25 -0.07 -7.81
CA GLY A 104 -1.12 -0.99 -7.68
C GLY A 104 0.22 -0.27 -7.47
N LEU A 105 0.48 0.78 -8.26
CA LEU A 105 1.67 1.64 -8.12
C LEU A 105 1.77 2.23 -6.70
N GLN A 106 0.69 2.85 -6.23
CA GLN A 106 0.64 3.49 -4.93
C GLN A 106 0.81 2.45 -3.80
N SER A 107 0.14 1.30 -3.90
CA SER A 107 0.21 0.25 -2.88
C SER A 107 1.62 -0.32 -2.75
N GLY A 108 2.27 -0.58 -3.89
CA GLY A 108 3.66 -1.05 -3.93
C GLY A 108 4.66 -0.05 -3.35
N MET A 109 4.48 1.25 -3.59
CA MET A 109 5.31 2.31 -3.01
C MET A 109 5.19 2.37 -1.49
N MET A 110 3.94 2.30 -1.01
CA MET A 110 3.60 2.48 0.40
C MET A 110 3.97 1.28 1.24
N GLU A 111 3.75 0.06 0.75
CA GLU A 111 4.17 -1.18 1.41
C GLU A 111 5.67 -1.17 1.71
N ALA A 112 6.50 -0.92 0.69
CA ALA A 112 7.94 -0.86 0.87
C ALA A 112 8.37 0.30 1.79
N SER A 113 7.67 1.43 1.77
CA SER A 113 7.92 2.55 2.69
C SER A 113 7.56 2.20 4.15
N TYR A 114 6.45 1.52 4.38
CA TYR A 114 6.03 1.08 5.73
C TYR A 114 6.92 -0.02 6.28
N LEU A 115 7.34 -0.98 5.46
CA LEU A 115 8.32 -2.00 5.83
C LEU A 115 9.67 -1.37 6.20
N ALA A 116 10.14 -0.40 5.41
CA ALA A 116 11.35 0.34 5.73
C ALA A 116 11.21 1.12 7.05
N MET A 117 10.08 1.82 7.26
CA MET A 117 9.80 2.50 8.54
C MET A 117 9.78 1.53 9.72
N ALA A 118 9.17 0.35 9.58
CA ALA A 118 9.05 -0.63 10.67
C ALA A 118 10.42 -1.08 11.20
N SER A 119 11.45 -1.16 10.34
CA SER A 119 12.80 -1.52 10.78
C SER A 119 13.40 -0.54 11.80
N PHE A 120 13.04 0.75 11.71
CA PHE A 120 13.50 1.78 12.66
C PHE A 120 12.75 1.76 14.00
N TYR A 121 11.59 1.11 14.08
CA TYR A 121 10.75 1.02 15.27
C TYR A 121 10.71 -0.39 15.86
N SER A 122 11.77 -1.18 15.63
CA SER A 122 11.94 -2.52 16.19
C SER A 122 11.81 -2.48 17.71
N SER A 123 10.65 -2.89 18.22
CA SER A 123 10.38 -2.98 19.66
C SER A 123 11.18 -4.13 20.28
N PRO A 124 11.79 -3.94 21.47
CA PRO A 124 12.42 -5.01 22.25
C PRO A 124 11.47 -6.14 22.69
N ILE A 125 10.15 -6.00 22.50
CA ILE A 125 9.14 -6.93 23.02
C ILE A 125 9.19 -8.29 22.31
N ILE A 126 9.51 -8.34 21.01
CA ILE A 126 9.67 -9.61 20.28
C ILE A 126 10.85 -10.40 20.83
N HIS A 127 11.93 -9.70 21.23
CA HIS A 127 13.11 -10.34 21.82
C HIS A 127 12.84 -10.89 23.22
N LYS A 128 11.89 -10.32 23.98
CA LYS A 128 11.49 -10.80 25.30
C LYS A 128 10.47 -11.95 25.27
N MET A 129 9.65 -12.07 24.23
CA MET A 129 8.71 -13.20 24.07
C MET A 129 9.38 -14.48 23.55
N LEU A 130 10.46 -14.38 22.77
CA LEU A 130 11.19 -15.55 22.25
C LEU A 130 12.25 -16.09 23.21
N MET A 131 12.46 -15.42 24.35
CA MET A 131 13.40 -15.81 25.41
C MET A 131 12.69 -16.22 26.71
N GLN A 132 11.40 -16.57 26.63
CA GLN A 132 10.65 -17.27 27.68
C GLN A 132 10.10 -18.59 27.12
#